data_AF-W7D944-F1
#
_entry.id   AF-W7D944-F1
#
_cell.length_a   1.000
_cell.length_b   1.000
_cell.length_c   1.000
_cell.angle_alpha   90.00
_cell.angle_beta   90.00
_cell.angle_gamma   90.00
#
_symmetry.space_group_name_H-M   'P 1'
#
loop_
_entity.id
_entity.type
_entity.pdbx_description
1 polymer ?
#
loop_
_entity_poly.entity_id
_entity_poly.type
_entity_poly.pdbx_seq_one_letter_code
_entity_poly.pdbx_strand_id
1 'polypeptide(L)'
;MSRFNKELPEWLAVGVKPPESSRAEGWKASQKPPADWFNWYFNTTYQALKEIQETAALHADLNTHINNKANPHGVTKTQIGLGNVDDIKQAPKASFDAHVANQNNPHGVTKAQLGLSDVTNIEQASKVEFNAHKSSTDNPHKVTKAQVGLNAVNNFGLATTNEAQSGISNTAYMTPFLTKQAIDTIAQVIADKALADANEAALLKVGGEASGTISSTADVAYTMKYGKIRHYIGALPEGTTIKVQFKNSDGVWNKTLNVTVGSGVATGDNEYFIDPVAKTDSYITGQARMDVTSIKAEISGVTTYSAISEFNHLKLARNFGDTEMQLNRTLRITNTDLGQLENVDIQTKNLTQNGSKLLNTSLTFINDLDLATEAGRNYSIAANASNAPIDLGANTIGITHVYARTSTSFIQQFKSFNGRLFQRYFTGNPAAPYVNSDTTDSIGWVELATAKNVDAKFTESLELAKQDAEKKASQALSDAKLYTDTNIETAIETASDDATAKANNAIVAAAEDAAQKYEPRISKTGWQDPNLNSGFSIQDATYPPQFKKVGNEVRMTGGIKRPSTLGVMFVLPTECRPKKRKGFSVSQISEVSGNVATVYVFPNGEVKLMAVQSNNDAGVWLDNVRFDID
;
A
#
# COMPACT_ATOMS: atom_id res chain seq x y z
N MET A 1 -94.91 39.46 47.01
CA MET A 1 -95.70 40.56 47.62
C MET A 1 -96.71 41.00 46.58
N SER A 2 -98.01 40.93 46.87
CA SER A 2 -99.03 41.52 45.98
C SER A 2 -98.69 42.99 45.78
N ARG A 3 -98.53 43.45 44.54
CA ARG A 3 -98.10 44.83 44.25
C ARG A 3 -99.23 45.86 44.42
N PHE A 4 -100.47 45.42 44.60
CA PHE A 4 -101.63 46.29 44.75
C PHE A 4 -102.36 45.96 46.07
N ASN A 5 -102.53 47.00 46.90
CA ASN A 5 -103.16 46.91 48.23
C ASN A 5 -104.59 47.45 48.26
N LYS A 6 -105.10 47.99 47.13
CA LYS A 6 -106.43 48.60 47.01
C LYS A 6 -107.26 47.81 46.01
N GLU A 7 -108.50 47.52 46.40
CA GLU A 7 -109.50 46.92 45.52
C GLU A 7 -109.82 47.89 44.36
N LEU A 8 -110.06 47.33 43.18
CA LEU A 8 -110.46 48.13 42.03
C LEU A 8 -111.90 48.62 42.23
N PRO A 9 -112.22 49.84 41.78
CA PRO A 9 -113.59 50.31 41.74
C PRO A 9 -114.36 49.50 40.69
N GLU A 10 -115.06 48.46 41.13
CA GLU A 10 -115.79 47.56 40.26
C GLU A 10 -117.00 48.26 39.63
N TRP A 11 -117.02 48.30 38.30
CA TRP A 11 -118.14 48.85 37.53
C TRP A 11 -118.49 47.93 36.37
N LEU A 12 -119.54 47.12 36.52
CA LEU A 12 -119.88 46.05 35.56
C LEU A 12 -120.82 46.51 34.43
N ALA A 13 -121.46 47.68 34.55
CA ALA A 13 -122.36 48.18 33.52
C ALA A 13 -121.57 48.67 32.29
N VAL A 14 -121.69 47.96 31.15
CA VAL A 14 -120.87 48.18 29.95
C VAL A 14 -121.11 49.54 29.27
N GLY A 15 -122.33 50.06 29.29
CA GLY A 15 -122.68 51.32 28.66
C GLY A 15 -122.51 51.36 27.14
N VAL A 16 -122.57 52.56 26.56
CA VAL A 16 -122.42 52.83 25.12
C VAL A 16 -121.31 53.84 24.91
N LYS A 17 -120.37 53.50 24.02
CA LYS A 17 -119.24 54.36 23.65
C LYS A 17 -119.74 55.71 23.09
N PRO A 18 -119.32 56.86 23.65
CA PRO A 18 -119.69 58.17 23.11
C PRO A 18 -119.16 58.37 21.68
N PRO A 19 -119.85 59.17 20.84
CA PRO A 19 -119.37 59.50 19.50
C PRO A 19 -118.04 60.27 19.55
N GLU A 20 -117.27 60.20 18.47
CA GLU A 20 -115.91 60.76 18.41
C GLU A 20 -115.86 62.25 18.75
N SER A 21 -116.83 63.03 18.28
CA SER A 21 -116.92 64.46 18.59
C SER A 21 -116.95 64.74 20.10
N SER A 22 -117.67 63.92 20.87
CA SER A 22 -117.73 64.06 22.34
C SER A 22 -116.46 63.58 23.04
N ARG A 23 -115.76 62.58 22.49
CA ARG A 23 -114.50 62.09 23.05
C ARG A 23 -113.32 63.02 22.76
N ALA A 24 -113.33 63.71 21.62
CA ALA A 24 -112.29 64.64 21.21
C ALA A 24 -112.44 66.01 21.91
N GLU A 25 -113.66 66.51 22.08
CA GLU A 25 -113.90 67.89 22.55
C GLU A 25 -114.24 68.00 24.04
N GLY A 26 -114.48 66.87 24.72
CA GLY A 26 -114.92 66.79 26.11
C GLY A 26 -116.36 67.25 26.35
N TRP A 27 -116.83 67.09 27.59
CA TRP A 27 -118.16 67.58 27.99
C TRP A 27 -118.18 69.11 28.03
N LYS A 28 -119.13 69.74 27.34
CA LYS A 28 -119.33 71.19 27.40
C LYS A 28 -120.14 71.57 28.63
N ALA A 29 -119.97 72.81 29.10
CA ALA A 29 -120.79 73.35 30.19
C ALA A 29 -122.29 73.22 29.86
N SER A 30 -123.08 72.79 30.85
CA SER A 30 -124.53 72.53 30.73
C SER A 30 -124.96 71.33 29.86
N GLN A 31 -124.01 70.54 29.32
CA GLN A 31 -124.32 69.27 28.67
C GLN A 31 -124.69 68.21 29.74
N LYS A 32 -125.72 67.40 29.48
CA LYS A 32 -126.11 66.26 30.32
C LYS A 32 -125.86 64.95 29.55
N PRO A 33 -124.66 64.35 29.66
CA PRO A 33 -124.35 63.11 28.98
C PRO A 33 -125.27 61.96 29.44
N PRO A 34 -125.70 61.06 28.54
CA PRO A 34 -126.41 59.83 28.91
C PRO A 34 -125.64 59.00 29.94
N ALA A 35 -126.36 58.34 30.86
CA ALA A 35 -125.76 57.46 31.85
C ALA A 35 -124.95 56.32 31.20
N ASP A 36 -125.37 55.85 30.02
CA ASP A 36 -124.66 54.83 29.25
C ASP A 36 -123.24 55.27 28.84
N TRP A 37 -123.01 56.56 28.65
CA TRP A 37 -121.67 57.06 28.30
C TRP A 37 -120.74 57.03 29.50
N PHE A 38 -121.25 57.36 30.69
CA PHE A 38 -120.51 57.21 31.94
C PHE A 38 -120.27 55.75 32.29
N ASN A 39 -121.26 54.88 32.09
CA ASN A 39 -121.12 53.44 32.24
C ASN A 39 -119.99 52.89 31.36
N TRP A 40 -119.94 53.31 30.09
CA TRP A 40 -118.85 52.95 29.18
C TRP A 40 -117.49 53.41 29.69
N TYR A 41 -117.37 54.67 30.13
CA TYR A 41 -116.12 55.19 30.65
C TYR A 41 -115.65 54.45 31.91
N PHE A 42 -116.53 54.26 32.89
CA PHE A 42 -116.19 53.61 34.16
C PHE A 42 -115.92 52.12 33.99
N ASN A 43 -116.72 51.41 33.19
CA ASN A 43 -116.48 50.00 32.89
C ASN A 43 -115.20 49.80 32.10
N THR A 44 -114.94 50.60 31.06
CA THR A 44 -113.70 50.51 30.28
C THR A 44 -112.49 50.80 31.17
N THR A 45 -112.58 51.80 32.06
CA THR A 45 -111.52 52.11 33.02
C THR A 45 -111.30 50.98 34.01
N TYR A 46 -112.38 50.39 34.55
CA TYR A 46 -112.30 49.22 35.44
C TYR A 46 -111.66 48.03 34.74
N GLN A 47 -112.10 47.67 33.53
CA GLN A 47 -111.55 46.54 32.78
C GLN A 47 -110.07 46.76 32.42
N ALA A 48 -109.68 47.97 32.01
CA ALA A 48 -108.28 48.29 31.72
C ALA A 48 -107.40 48.19 32.98
N LEU A 49 -107.89 48.68 34.14
CA LEU A 49 -107.16 48.55 35.40
C LEU A 49 -107.09 47.10 35.89
N LYS A 50 -108.17 46.32 35.69
CA LYS A 50 -108.22 44.90 35.97
C LYS A 50 -107.21 44.13 35.14
N GLU A 51 -107.17 44.38 33.83
CA GLU A 51 -106.19 43.80 32.90
C GLU A 51 -104.75 44.13 33.33
N ILE A 52 -104.47 45.37 33.73
CA ILE A 52 -103.15 45.77 34.24
C ILE A 52 -102.82 45.02 35.54
N GLN A 53 -103.75 44.88 36.49
CA GLN A 53 -103.50 44.14 37.73
C GLN A 53 -103.28 42.64 37.47
N GLU A 54 -104.06 42.02 36.58
CA GLU A 54 -103.97 40.60 36.24
C GLU A 54 -102.72 40.29 35.39
N THR A 55 -102.36 41.17 34.46
CA THR A 55 -101.20 40.99 33.58
C THR A 55 -99.90 41.36 34.28
N ALA A 56 -99.88 42.36 35.17
CA ALA A 56 -98.73 42.63 36.04
C ALA A 56 -98.47 41.49 37.05
N ALA A 57 -99.49 40.68 37.37
CA ALA A 57 -99.36 39.46 38.16
C ALA A 57 -98.79 38.28 37.36
N LEU A 58 -98.76 38.34 36.01
CA LEU A 58 -98.11 37.35 35.17
C LEU A 58 -96.59 37.55 35.16
N HIS A 59 -95.98 37.38 36.32
CA HIS A 59 -94.54 37.25 36.55
C HIS A 59 -93.96 35.92 36.02
N ALA A 60 -94.67 35.19 35.17
CA ALA A 60 -94.25 33.89 34.69
C ALA A 60 -92.89 33.96 33.97
N ASP A 61 -92.70 34.95 33.11
CA ASP A 61 -91.45 35.13 32.38
C ASP A 61 -90.31 35.61 33.28
N LEU A 62 -90.60 36.52 34.23
CA LEU A 62 -89.57 37.01 35.16
C LEU A 62 -89.18 35.94 36.19
N ASN A 63 -90.14 35.16 36.68
CA ASN A 63 -89.87 34.04 37.58
C ASN A 63 -89.12 32.93 36.83
N THR A 64 -89.47 32.66 35.59
CA THR A 64 -88.72 31.74 34.71
C THR A 64 -87.29 32.25 34.54
N HIS A 65 -87.09 33.53 34.26
CA HIS A 65 -85.77 34.13 34.14
C HIS A 65 -84.95 34.08 35.45
N ILE A 66 -85.54 34.46 36.59
CA ILE A 66 -84.87 34.48 37.91
C ILE A 66 -84.45 33.06 38.34
N ASN A 67 -85.29 32.07 38.06
CA ASN A 67 -85.05 30.67 38.38
C ASN A 67 -84.17 29.96 37.34
N ASN A 68 -84.04 30.52 36.13
CA ASN A 68 -83.12 30.01 35.14
C ASN A 68 -81.67 30.26 35.59
N LYS A 69 -81.02 29.19 36.05
CA LYS A 69 -79.60 29.17 36.41
C LYS A 69 -78.68 28.73 35.26
N ALA A 70 -79.24 28.52 34.06
CA ALA A 70 -78.39 28.38 32.88
C ALA A 70 -77.64 29.70 32.64
N ASN A 71 -76.45 29.60 32.04
CA ASN A 71 -75.56 30.72 31.72
C ASN A 71 -76.36 31.98 31.30
N PRO A 72 -76.33 33.09 32.09
CA PRO A 72 -75.19 33.53 32.93
C PRO A 72 -75.26 33.32 34.45
N HIS A 73 -76.40 32.93 35.03
CA HIS A 73 -76.56 32.96 36.51
C HIS A 73 -76.35 31.58 37.16
N GLY A 74 -75.11 31.17 37.38
CA GLY A 74 -74.79 29.91 38.09
C GLY A 74 -74.04 28.89 37.24
N VAL A 75 -73.07 29.37 36.46
CA VAL A 75 -72.28 28.58 35.53
C VAL A 75 -71.41 27.56 36.28
N THR A 76 -71.61 26.29 35.98
CA THR A 76 -70.80 25.16 36.46
C THR A 76 -69.65 24.88 35.50
N LYS A 77 -68.58 24.23 35.97
CA LYS A 77 -67.46 23.80 35.11
C LYS A 77 -67.91 23.05 33.88
N THR A 78 -68.91 22.19 34.03
CA THR A 78 -69.50 21.42 32.92
C THR A 78 -70.13 22.33 31.87
N GLN A 79 -70.83 23.40 32.27
CA GLN A 79 -71.50 24.32 31.34
C GLN A 79 -70.54 25.12 30.45
N ILE A 80 -69.29 25.32 30.86
CA ILE A 80 -68.23 25.98 30.07
C ILE A 80 -67.23 24.98 29.48
N GLY A 81 -67.55 23.68 29.47
CA GLY A 81 -66.69 22.65 28.89
C GLY A 81 -65.43 22.32 29.70
N LEU A 82 -65.36 22.76 30.95
CA LEU A 82 -64.25 22.52 31.87
C LEU A 82 -64.56 21.42 32.90
N GLY A 83 -65.58 20.59 32.67
CA GLY A 83 -66.03 19.55 33.62
C GLY A 83 -64.97 18.49 33.92
N ASN A 84 -64.06 18.23 32.98
CA ASN A 84 -62.92 17.31 33.14
C ASN A 84 -61.65 18.03 33.62
N VAL A 85 -61.72 19.33 33.90
CA VAL A 85 -60.60 20.09 34.43
C VAL A 85 -60.69 20.05 35.96
N ASP A 86 -59.79 19.29 36.55
CA ASP A 86 -59.58 19.29 38.00
C ASP A 86 -59.26 20.70 38.50
N ASP A 87 -59.82 21.13 39.64
CA ASP A 87 -59.33 22.32 40.36
C ASP A 87 -58.05 21.94 41.11
N ILE A 88 -57.02 21.56 40.36
CA ILE A 88 -55.71 21.35 40.95
C ILE A 88 -55.22 22.73 41.37
N LYS A 89 -55.32 22.99 42.67
CA LYS A 89 -54.64 24.09 43.36
C LYS A 89 -53.21 24.15 42.80
N GLN A 90 -52.73 25.36 42.52
CA GLN A 90 -51.30 25.63 42.57
C GLN A 90 -50.67 24.79 43.69
N ALA A 91 -49.55 24.13 43.39
CA ALA A 91 -48.80 23.38 44.38
C ALA A 91 -48.70 24.23 45.67
N PRO A 92 -48.94 23.66 46.87
CA PRO A 92 -48.84 24.41 48.11
C PRO A 92 -47.54 25.21 48.14
N LYS A 93 -47.52 26.41 48.73
CA LYS A 93 -46.31 27.24 48.80
C LYS A 93 -45.08 26.43 49.25
N ALA A 94 -45.27 25.49 50.17
CA ALA A 94 -44.23 24.55 50.59
C ALA A 94 -43.68 23.65 49.44
N SER A 95 -44.54 23.11 48.57
CA SER A 95 -44.11 22.34 47.40
C SER A 95 -43.46 23.21 46.32
N PHE A 96 -43.93 24.44 46.13
CA PHE A 96 -43.29 25.39 45.22
C PHE A 96 -41.92 25.82 45.74
N ASP A 97 -41.83 26.18 47.01
CA ASP A 97 -40.57 26.54 47.67
C ASP A 97 -39.60 25.34 47.68
N ALA A 98 -40.10 24.12 47.89
CA ALA A 98 -39.31 22.89 47.77
C ALA A 98 -38.81 22.66 46.34
N HIS A 99 -39.62 22.95 45.32
CA HIS A 99 -39.19 22.88 43.92
C HIS A 99 -38.14 23.95 43.58
N VAL A 100 -38.32 25.18 44.07
CA VAL A 100 -37.36 26.28 43.88
C VAL A 100 -36.05 26.01 44.62
N ALA A 101 -36.11 25.39 45.80
CA ALA A 101 -34.94 24.97 46.56
C ALA A 101 -34.29 23.67 46.03
N ASN A 102 -34.98 22.93 45.15
CA ASN A 102 -34.46 21.71 44.57
C ASN A 102 -33.33 22.07 43.58
N GLN A 103 -32.11 21.66 43.89
CA GLN A 103 -30.93 21.80 43.02
C GLN A 103 -30.61 20.49 42.26
N ASN A 104 -31.58 19.58 42.16
CA ASN A 104 -31.48 18.45 41.25
C ASN A 104 -31.84 18.86 39.83
N ASN A 105 -31.18 18.22 38.86
CA ASN A 105 -31.43 18.42 37.42
C ASN A 105 -32.96 18.46 37.16
N PRO A 106 -33.51 19.58 36.66
CA PRO A 106 -32.83 20.62 35.84
C PRO A 106 -32.26 21.85 36.55
N HIS A 107 -32.52 22.09 37.84
CA HIS A 107 -32.10 23.33 38.51
C HIS A 107 -30.73 23.12 39.15
N GLY A 108 -29.68 23.86 38.76
CA GLY A 108 -28.38 23.81 39.45
C GLY A 108 -27.52 22.55 39.19
N VAL A 109 -27.49 22.07 37.95
CA VAL A 109 -26.76 20.86 37.54
C VAL A 109 -25.26 20.94 37.87
N THR A 110 -24.81 20.08 38.77
CA THR A 110 -23.41 19.91 39.17
C THR A 110 -22.68 18.94 38.24
N LYS A 111 -21.34 19.00 38.19
CA LYS A 111 -20.53 18.01 37.45
C LYS A 111 -20.88 16.58 37.85
N ALA A 112 -21.20 16.36 39.12
CA ALA A 112 -21.63 15.07 39.63
C ALA A 112 -22.95 14.57 39.04
N GLN A 113 -23.94 15.45 38.92
CA GLN A 113 -25.25 15.10 38.37
C GLN A 113 -25.22 14.74 36.88
N LEU A 114 -24.17 15.13 36.15
CA LEU A 114 -23.93 14.75 34.75
C LEU A 114 -23.05 13.50 34.60
N GLY A 115 -22.65 12.85 35.71
CA GLY A 115 -21.65 11.77 35.67
C GLY A 115 -20.24 12.26 35.33
N LEU A 116 -19.98 13.56 35.44
CA LEU A 116 -18.69 14.20 35.16
C LEU A 116 -17.90 14.51 36.45
N SER A 117 -18.30 13.96 37.61
CA SER A 117 -17.55 14.11 38.88
C SER A 117 -16.09 13.72 38.76
N ASP A 118 -15.86 12.59 38.09
CA ASP A 118 -14.53 11.98 37.96
C ASP A 118 -13.82 12.49 36.70
N VAL A 119 -14.50 13.29 35.88
CA VAL A 119 -13.90 13.99 34.75
C VAL A 119 -13.12 15.17 35.31
N THR A 120 -11.83 14.92 35.57
CA THR A 120 -10.86 15.98 35.75
C THR A 120 -10.76 16.78 34.44
N ASN A 121 -10.73 18.11 34.48
CA ASN A 121 -10.45 18.95 33.29
C ASN A 121 -9.01 18.74 32.75
N ILE A 122 -8.32 17.68 33.18
CA ILE A 122 -6.87 17.48 33.08
C ILE A 122 -6.49 16.47 31.99
N GLU A 123 -7.43 15.80 31.33
CA GLU A 123 -7.08 14.97 30.16
C GLU A 123 -7.00 15.75 28.83
N GLN A 124 -7.26 17.07 28.85
CA GLN A 124 -6.85 17.95 27.76
C GLN A 124 -5.50 18.58 28.09
N ALA A 125 -4.51 18.31 27.24
CA ALA A 125 -3.22 19.00 27.26
C ALA A 125 -3.43 20.52 27.42
N SER A 126 -2.75 21.13 28.38
CA SER A 126 -2.74 22.58 28.55
C SER A 126 -2.34 23.27 27.25
N LYS A 127 -2.68 24.56 27.08
CA LYS A 127 -2.27 25.30 25.88
C LYS A 127 -0.75 25.24 25.66
N VAL A 128 0.03 25.14 26.74
CA VAL A 128 1.47 24.95 26.71
C VAL A 128 1.84 23.57 26.19
N GLU A 129 1.28 22.50 26.74
CA GLU A 129 1.54 21.11 26.30
C GLU A 129 1.07 20.85 24.87
N PHE A 130 -0.10 21.39 24.49
CA PHE A 130 -0.60 21.30 23.13
C PHE A 130 0.29 22.05 22.14
N ASN A 131 0.73 23.26 22.49
CA ASN A 131 1.65 24.01 21.62
C ASN A 131 3.03 23.31 21.55
N ALA A 132 3.50 22.74 22.67
CA ALA A 132 4.73 21.96 22.72
C ALA A 132 4.63 20.72 21.80
N HIS A 133 3.51 19.99 21.86
CA HIS A 133 3.25 18.86 20.95
C HIS A 133 3.18 19.31 19.49
N LYS A 134 2.44 20.39 19.18
CA LYS A 134 2.36 20.96 17.83
C LYS A 134 3.73 21.42 17.30
N SER A 135 4.60 21.91 18.17
CA SER A 135 5.97 22.30 17.82
C SER A 135 6.95 21.14 17.80
N SER A 136 6.56 19.97 18.35
CA SER A 136 7.41 18.79 18.36
C SER A 136 7.65 18.34 16.93
N THR A 137 8.91 18.16 16.60
CA THR A 137 9.34 17.54 15.34
C THR A 137 9.78 16.09 15.56
N ASP A 138 9.67 15.58 16.78
CA ASP A 138 9.94 14.18 17.08
C ASP A 138 8.80 13.28 16.62
N ASN A 139 9.10 11.99 16.42
CA ASN A 139 8.12 10.97 16.01
C ASN A 139 6.85 11.10 16.88
N PRO A 140 5.68 11.45 16.29
CA PRO A 140 5.30 11.23 14.88
C PRO A 140 5.48 12.39 13.86
N HIS A 141 5.89 13.60 14.25
CA HIS A 141 5.65 14.82 13.46
C HIS A 141 6.79 15.31 12.54
N LYS A 142 7.85 14.53 12.31
CA LYS A 142 8.92 14.74 11.29
C LYS A 142 9.98 13.64 11.37
N VAL A 143 9.55 12.40 11.15
CA VAL A 143 10.39 11.22 11.33
C VAL A 143 11.64 11.26 10.44
N THR A 144 12.82 11.31 11.06
CA THR A 144 14.14 11.23 10.43
C THR A 144 14.58 9.78 10.29
N LYS A 145 15.53 9.50 9.38
CA LYS A 145 16.12 8.15 9.26
C LYS A 145 16.68 7.64 10.59
N ALA A 146 17.23 8.51 11.43
CA ALA A 146 17.73 8.12 12.76
C ALA A 146 16.60 7.68 13.70
N GLN A 147 15.45 8.36 13.66
CA GLN A 147 14.31 8.05 14.54
C GLN A 147 13.66 6.69 14.26
N VAL A 148 13.86 6.12 13.06
CA VAL A 148 13.38 4.77 12.69
C VAL A 148 14.51 3.73 12.58
N GLY A 149 15.71 4.06 13.06
CA GLY A 149 16.86 3.13 13.03
C GLY A 149 17.43 2.87 11.61
N LEU A 150 17.15 3.75 10.65
CA LEU A 150 17.59 3.66 9.25
C LEU A 150 18.75 4.63 8.93
N ASN A 151 19.40 5.23 9.92
CA ASN A 151 20.53 6.15 9.71
C ASN A 151 21.74 5.49 9.04
N ALA A 152 21.89 4.18 9.19
CA ALA A 152 22.94 3.41 8.51
C ALA A 152 22.53 2.97 7.09
N VAL A 153 21.28 3.20 6.66
CA VAL A 153 20.77 2.73 5.38
C VAL A 153 20.89 3.83 4.31
N ASN A 154 21.77 3.60 3.34
CA ASN A 154 21.98 4.47 2.18
C ASN A 154 20.78 4.43 1.24
N ASN A 155 20.44 5.57 0.62
CA ASN A 155 19.32 5.67 -0.34
C ASN A 155 19.80 5.40 -1.77
N PHE A 156 20.35 4.22 -2.01
CA PHE A 156 20.83 3.83 -3.34
C PHE A 156 19.71 3.23 -4.18
N GLY A 157 19.77 3.45 -5.50
CA GLY A 157 18.88 2.79 -6.46
C GLY A 157 19.30 1.34 -6.72
N LEU A 158 18.54 0.63 -7.54
CA LEU A 158 18.94 -0.71 -8.03
C LEU A 158 20.03 -0.57 -9.10
N ALA A 159 20.98 -1.50 -9.11
CA ALA A 159 21.99 -1.59 -10.15
C ALA A 159 21.36 -1.89 -11.52
N THR A 160 21.93 -1.35 -12.58
CA THR A 160 21.61 -1.76 -13.96
C THR A 160 22.28 -3.09 -14.30
N THR A 161 21.85 -3.76 -15.36
CA THR A 161 22.49 -5.01 -15.83
C THR A 161 23.99 -4.84 -16.10
N ASN A 162 24.39 -3.70 -16.68
CA ASN A 162 25.81 -3.42 -16.97
C ASN A 162 26.62 -3.19 -15.68
N GLU A 163 26.06 -2.47 -14.70
CA GLU A 163 26.70 -2.29 -13.39
C GLU A 163 26.82 -3.62 -12.64
N ALA A 164 25.79 -4.47 -12.75
CA ALA A 164 25.80 -5.80 -12.14
C ALA A 164 26.84 -6.73 -12.76
N GLN A 165 26.99 -6.71 -14.09
CA GLN A 165 27.98 -7.52 -14.82
C GLN A 165 29.42 -7.02 -14.61
N SER A 166 29.64 -5.71 -14.49
CA SER A 166 30.97 -5.15 -14.22
C SER A 166 31.41 -5.32 -12.76
N GLY A 167 30.48 -5.29 -11.81
CA GLY A 167 30.76 -5.52 -10.39
C GLY A 167 31.56 -4.39 -9.70
N ILE A 168 31.54 -3.18 -10.25
CA ILE A 168 32.39 -2.05 -9.78
C ILE A 168 31.58 -1.03 -8.94
N SER A 169 30.27 -0.93 -9.14
CA SER A 169 29.44 0.11 -8.51
C SER A 169 29.31 -0.09 -6.99
N ASN A 170 29.61 0.95 -6.22
CA ASN A 170 29.43 1.00 -4.76
C ASN A 170 28.26 1.90 -4.32
N THR A 171 27.48 2.41 -5.26
CA THR A 171 26.34 3.33 -5.03
C THR A 171 25.00 2.78 -5.53
N ALA A 172 24.90 1.47 -5.72
CA ALA A 172 23.70 0.79 -6.19
C ALA A 172 23.50 -0.54 -5.47
N TYR A 173 22.24 -0.96 -5.29
CA TYR A 173 21.87 -2.23 -4.69
C TYR A 173 21.67 -3.32 -5.75
N MET A 174 22.20 -4.52 -5.48
CA MET A 174 22.04 -5.70 -6.32
C MET A 174 20.74 -6.43 -5.99
N THR A 175 20.03 -6.94 -7.00
CA THR A 175 18.89 -7.84 -6.81
C THR A 175 19.31 -9.29 -7.06
N PRO A 176 18.61 -10.29 -6.48
CA PRO A 176 18.88 -11.70 -6.78
C PRO A 176 18.86 -12.02 -8.29
N PHE A 177 17.99 -11.35 -9.05
CA PHE A 177 17.91 -11.51 -10.50
C PHE A 177 19.17 -10.99 -11.21
N LEU A 178 19.64 -9.79 -10.85
CA LEU A 178 20.85 -9.20 -11.43
C LEU A 178 22.10 -10.00 -11.06
N THR A 179 22.18 -10.53 -9.83
CA THR A 179 23.23 -11.48 -9.42
C THR A 179 23.24 -12.71 -10.31
N LYS A 180 22.07 -13.31 -10.56
CA LYS A 180 21.95 -14.46 -11.46
C LYS A 180 22.44 -14.12 -12.88
N GLN A 181 22.02 -12.98 -13.43
CA GLN A 181 22.45 -12.55 -14.77
C GLN A 181 23.97 -12.35 -14.88
N ALA A 182 24.60 -11.75 -13.88
CA ALA A 182 26.05 -11.58 -13.84
C ALA A 182 26.77 -12.93 -13.79
N ILE A 183 26.29 -13.87 -12.96
CA ILE A 183 26.83 -15.23 -12.86
C ILE A 183 26.66 -16.01 -14.17
N ASP A 184 25.48 -15.96 -14.79
CA ASP A 184 25.20 -16.64 -16.06
C ASP A 184 26.16 -16.16 -17.16
N THR A 185 26.43 -14.85 -17.20
CA THR A 185 27.36 -14.24 -18.16
C THR A 185 28.79 -14.77 -17.95
N ILE A 186 29.26 -14.84 -16.70
CA ILE A 186 30.59 -15.38 -16.35
C ILE A 186 30.68 -16.87 -16.71
N ALA A 187 29.64 -17.65 -16.41
CA ALA A 187 29.59 -19.07 -16.72
C ALA A 187 29.68 -19.33 -18.23
N GLN A 188 29.00 -18.51 -19.04
CA GLN A 188 29.06 -18.61 -20.49
C GLN A 188 30.46 -18.34 -21.03
N VAL A 189 31.13 -17.27 -20.56
CA VAL A 189 32.51 -16.95 -20.98
C VAL A 189 33.49 -18.08 -20.65
N ILE A 190 33.35 -18.71 -19.49
CA ILE A 190 34.17 -19.86 -19.09
C ILE A 190 33.90 -21.07 -19.99
N ALA A 191 32.62 -21.35 -20.29
CA ALA A 191 32.22 -22.45 -21.16
C ALA A 191 32.74 -22.26 -22.59
N ASP A 192 32.64 -21.05 -23.13
CA ASP A 192 33.12 -20.70 -24.48
C ASP A 192 34.63 -20.87 -24.58
N LYS A 193 35.38 -20.45 -23.55
CA LYS A 193 36.82 -20.66 -23.48
C LYS A 193 37.20 -22.14 -23.40
N ALA A 194 36.53 -22.90 -22.55
CA ALA A 194 36.79 -24.34 -22.42
C ALA A 194 36.48 -25.10 -23.72
N LEU A 195 35.46 -24.68 -24.47
CA LEU A 195 35.12 -25.26 -25.76
C LEU A 195 36.16 -24.91 -26.84
N ALA A 196 36.67 -23.68 -26.85
CA ALA A 196 37.76 -23.27 -27.75
C ALA A 196 39.03 -24.09 -27.47
N ASP A 197 39.43 -24.21 -26.20
CA ASP A 197 40.60 -24.99 -25.77
C ASP A 197 40.45 -26.49 -26.11
N ALA A 198 39.25 -27.06 -25.97
CA ALA A 198 38.98 -28.46 -26.30
C ALA A 198 38.98 -28.74 -27.82
N ASN A 199 38.49 -27.80 -28.62
CA ASN A 199 38.44 -27.94 -30.08
C ASN A 199 39.83 -27.85 -30.74
N GLU A 200 40.79 -27.16 -30.12
CA GLU A 200 42.19 -27.16 -30.59
C GLU A 200 42.95 -28.45 -30.22
N ALA A 201 42.50 -29.23 -29.23
CA ALA A 201 43.27 -30.35 -28.68
C ALA A 201 42.83 -31.77 -29.11
N ALA A 202 41.76 -31.93 -29.90
CA ALA A 202 41.13 -33.23 -30.13
C ALA A 202 41.32 -33.80 -31.55
N LEU A 203 41.72 -35.08 -31.63
CA LEU A 203 41.72 -35.89 -32.85
C LEU A 203 40.30 -36.40 -33.15
N LEU A 204 39.80 -36.18 -34.37
CA LEU A 204 38.52 -36.76 -34.84
C LEU A 204 38.73 -38.23 -35.23
N LYS A 205 37.70 -39.08 -35.06
CA LYS A 205 37.71 -40.47 -35.55
C LYS A 205 36.87 -40.58 -36.80
N VAL A 206 37.40 -41.20 -37.86
CA VAL A 206 36.65 -41.59 -39.06
C VAL A 206 36.94 -43.08 -39.30
N GLY A 207 35.90 -43.93 -39.29
CA GLY A 207 36.00 -45.29 -39.82
C GLY A 207 36.98 -46.24 -39.11
N GLY A 208 37.24 -46.06 -37.81
CA GLY A 208 38.15 -46.92 -37.05
C GLY A 208 39.51 -46.28 -36.78
N GLU A 209 39.89 -45.26 -37.54
CA GLU A 209 41.14 -44.52 -37.39
C GLU A 209 40.90 -43.09 -36.90
N ALA A 210 41.80 -42.57 -36.07
CA ALA A 210 41.78 -41.19 -35.61
C ALA A 210 42.56 -40.31 -36.61
N SER A 211 41.90 -39.37 -37.27
CA SER A 211 42.51 -38.38 -38.17
C SER A 211 42.11 -36.96 -37.74
N GLY A 212 43.12 -36.12 -37.51
CA GLY A 212 42.98 -34.72 -37.10
C GLY A 212 44.37 -34.09 -36.93
N THR A 213 44.46 -32.78 -37.03
CA THR A 213 45.71 -32.04 -36.84
C THR A 213 46.04 -31.99 -35.34
N ILE A 214 47.20 -32.51 -34.94
CA ILE A 214 47.75 -32.28 -33.60
C ILE A 214 48.07 -30.78 -33.51
N SER A 215 47.49 -30.07 -32.55
CA SER A 215 47.83 -28.66 -32.34
C SER A 215 49.33 -28.49 -32.12
N SER A 216 49.95 -27.67 -32.97
CA SER A 216 51.35 -27.28 -32.92
C SER A 216 51.56 -25.92 -32.25
N THR A 217 50.61 -25.44 -31.43
CA THR A 217 50.72 -24.15 -30.74
C THR A 217 51.57 -24.20 -29.45
N ALA A 218 52.23 -25.32 -29.16
CA ALA A 218 53.40 -25.28 -28.27
C ALA A 218 54.57 -24.64 -29.02
N ASP A 219 54.88 -23.40 -28.67
CA ASP A 219 55.92 -22.58 -29.27
C ASP A 219 57.28 -23.31 -29.36
N VAL A 220 57.71 -23.48 -30.62
CA VAL A 220 59.06 -23.71 -31.16
C VAL A 220 59.66 -25.13 -31.06
N ALA A 221 59.49 -25.91 -32.14
CA ALA A 221 60.37 -27.03 -32.48
C ALA A 221 61.54 -26.55 -33.36
N TYR A 222 62.71 -26.30 -32.78
CA TYR A 222 63.95 -26.25 -33.57
C TYR A 222 64.43 -27.69 -33.83
N THR A 223 64.30 -28.16 -35.07
CA THR A 223 65.03 -29.34 -35.54
C THR A 223 66.36 -28.89 -36.10
N MET A 224 67.46 -29.07 -35.38
CA MET A 224 68.79 -28.83 -35.94
C MET A 224 69.52 -30.16 -36.13
N LYS A 225 69.74 -30.52 -37.40
CA LYS A 225 70.53 -31.67 -37.85
C LYS A 225 71.91 -31.15 -38.30
N TYR A 226 72.99 -31.66 -37.71
CA TYR A 226 74.37 -31.23 -37.99
C TYR A 226 75.25 -32.39 -38.51
N GLY A 227 76.06 -32.14 -39.54
CA GLY A 227 77.15 -33.01 -39.99
C GLY A 227 78.47 -32.68 -39.28
N LYS A 228 79.28 -33.72 -38.97
CA LYS A 228 80.57 -33.53 -38.29
C LYS A 228 81.67 -33.23 -39.31
N ILE A 229 82.41 -32.15 -39.07
CA ILE A 229 83.59 -31.80 -39.84
C ILE A 229 84.81 -32.48 -39.22
N ARG A 230 85.60 -33.13 -40.06
CA ARG A 230 86.97 -33.52 -39.77
C ARG A 230 87.77 -33.44 -41.07
N HIS A 231 88.66 -32.47 -41.17
CA HIS A 231 89.46 -32.25 -42.38
C HIS A 231 90.94 -32.14 -42.02
N TYR A 232 91.79 -32.94 -42.64
CA TYR A 232 93.22 -32.97 -42.35
C TYR A 232 93.91 -31.72 -42.88
N ILE A 233 94.68 -31.05 -42.02
CA ILE A 233 95.45 -29.86 -42.36
C ILE A 233 96.95 -30.01 -42.07
N GLY A 234 97.34 -31.03 -41.28
CA GLY A 234 98.68 -31.13 -40.69
C GLY A 234 98.90 -30.08 -39.59
N ALA A 235 99.90 -30.28 -38.74
CA ALA A 235 100.24 -29.31 -37.70
C ALA A 235 100.77 -28.02 -38.34
N LEU A 236 100.20 -26.87 -37.98
CA LEU A 236 100.54 -25.57 -38.55
C LEU A 236 101.06 -24.60 -37.46
N PRO A 237 101.96 -23.66 -37.81
CA PRO A 237 102.41 -22.63 -36.89
C PRO A 237 101.27 -21.76 -36.37
N GLU A 238 101.40 -21.29 -35.13
CA GLU A 238 100.50 -20.31 -34.53
C GLU A 238 100.45 -19.02 -35.36
N GLY A 239 99.25 -18.45 -35.52
CA GLY A 239 98.98 -17.30 -36.40
C GLY A 239 98.68 -17.65 -37.86
N THR A 240 98.81 -18.91 -38.28
CA THR A 240 98.45 -19.32 -39.66
C THR A 240 96.95 -19.18 -39.88
N THR A 241 96.54 -18.49 -40.95
CA THR A 241 95.12 -18.40 -41.35
C THR A 241 94.76 -19.51 -42.32
N ILE A 242 93.70 -20.24 -42.00
CA ILE A 242 93.12 -21.33 -42.79
C ILE A 242 91.78 -20.86 -43.33
N LYS A 243 91.62 -20.84 -44.65
CA LYS A 243 90.34 -20.51 -45.29
C LYS A 243 89.56 -21.79 -45.55
N VAL A 244 88.48 -21.98 -44.81
CA VAL A 244 87.63 -23.16 -44.85
C VAL A 244 86.37 -22.83 -45.65
N GLN A 245 86.07 -23.60 -46.69
CA GLN A 245 84.86 -23.42 -47.50
C GLN A 245 83.98 -24.66 -47.44
N PHE A 246 82.67 -24.46 -47.57
CA PHE A 246 81.64 -25.51 -47.49
C PHE A 246 80.84 -25.59 -48.78
N LYS A 247 80.59 -26.81 -49.27
CA LYS A 247 79.82 -27.10 -50.48
C LYS A 247 78.49 -27.72 -50.09
N ASN A 248 77.38 -27.07 -50.47
CA ASN A 248 76.05 -27.60 -50.23
C ASN A 248 75.68 -28.71 -51.25
N SER A 249 74.57 -29.39 -51.01
CA SER A 249 73.98 -30.45 -51.84
C SER A 249 73.78 -30.02 -53.29
N ASP A 250 73.54 -28.74 -53.51
CA ASP A 250 73.29 -28.14 -54.82
C ASP A 250 74.57 -27.95 -55.63
N GLY A 251 75.72 -28.39 -55.10
CA GLY A 251 76.99 -28.38 -55.81
C GLY A 251 77.79 -27.07 -55.68
N VAL A 252 77.27 -26.07 -54.96
CA VAL A 252 77.85 -24.72 -54.86
C VAL A 252 78.61 -24.52 -53.56
N TRP A 253 79.78 -23.87 -53.62
CA TRP A 253 80.54 -23.41 -52.45
C TRP A 253 79.99 -22.07 -51.96
N ASN A 254 79.20 -22.07 -50.89
CA ASN A 254 78.40 -20.90 -50.49
C ASN A 254 78.80 -20.26 -49.16
N LYS A 255 79.54 -20.97 -48.29
CA LYS A 255 80.03 -20.44 -47.01
C LYS A 255 81.54 -20.57 -46.90
N THR A 256 82.18 -19.53 -46.37
CA THR A 256 83.63 -19.48 -46.11
C THR A 256 83.86 -18.97 -44.69
N LEU A 257 84.74 -19.64 -43.94
CA LEU A 257 85.20 -19.25 -42.61
C LEU A 257 86.74 -19.15 -42.61
N ASN A 258 87.29 -18.12 -41.98
CA ASN A 258 88.73 -17.95 -41.84
C ASN A 258 89.13 -18.25 -40.40
N VAL A 259 89.86 -19.34 -40.19
CA VAL A 259 90.27 -19.83 -38.87
C VAL A 259 91.74 -19.50 -38.65
N THR A 260 92.09 -18.95 -37.49
CA THR A 260 93.50 -18.67 -37.14
C THR A 260 94.01 -19.69 -36.14
N VAL A 261 95.11 -20.38 -36.48
CA VAL A 261 95.72 -21.40 -35.60
C VAL A 261 96.27 -20.76 -34.33
N GLY A 262 95.91 -21.30 -33.17
CA GLY A 262 96.29 -20.82 -31.84
C GLY A 262 95.43 -19.69 -31.27
N SER A 263 94.35 -19.29 -31.94
CA SER A 263 93.44 -18.24 -31.42
C SER A 263 92.77 -18.60 -30.10
N GLY A 264 92.61 -19.90 -29.81
CA GLY A 264 91.86 -20.41 -28.65
C GLY A 264 90.34 -20.22 -28.75
N VAL A 265 89.84 -19.65 -29.85
CA VAL A 265 88.43 -19.32 -30.05
C VAL A 265 87.89 -20.06 -31.26
N ALA A 266 86.70 -20.63 -31.11
CA ALA A 266 86.01 -21.29 -32.20
C ALA A 266 85.48 -20.27 -33.20
N THR A 267 85.41 -20.62 -34.47
CA THR A 267 85.06 -19.70 -35.56
C THR A 267 83.80 -20.17 -36.27
N GLY A 268 82.74 -19.35 -36.28
CA GLY A 268 81.50 -19.70 -36.97
C GLY A 268 80.23 -19.06 -36.41
N ASP A 269 79.09 -19.61 -36.83
CA ASP A 269 77.74 -19.29 -36.36
C ASP A 269 77.00 -20.58 -35.93
N ASN A 270 75.70 -20.47 -35.65
CA ASN A 270 74.89 -21.62 -35.21
C ASN A 270 74.71 -22.71 -36.29
N GLU A 271 75.05 -22.44 -37.55
CA GLU A 271 74.86 -23.38 -38.66
C GLU A 271 76.19 -23.97 -39.18
N TYR A 272 77.27 -23.19 -39.12
CA TYR A 272 78.61 -23.55 -39.57
C TYR A 272 79.64 -23.12 -38.53
N PHE A 273 80.31 -24.08 -37.91
CA PHE A 273 81.19 -23.85 -36.77
C PHE A 273 82.44 -24.71 -36.86
N ILE A 274 83.61 -24.11 -36.67
CA ILE A 274 84.91 -24.79 -36.56
C ILE A 274 85.43 -24.61 -35.13
N ASP A 275 85.78 -25.72 -34.49
CA ASP A 275 86.41 -25.74 -33.17
C ASP A 275 87.73 -24.94 -33.17
N PRO A 276 88.20 -24.44 -32.01
CA PRO A 276 89.51 -23.81 -31.93
C PRO A 276 90.61 -24.77 -32.40
N VAL A 277 91.52 -24.29 -33.26
CA VAL A 277 92.61 -25.11 -33.81
C VAL A 277 93.91 -24.77 -33.09
N ALA A 278 94.47 -25.71 -32.33
CA ALA A 278 95.77 -25.55 -31.69
C ALA A 278 96.92 -25.85 -32.66
N LYS A 279 98.12 -25.32 -32.37
CA LYS A 279 99.34 -25.56 -33.18
C LYS A 279 99.76 -27.03 -33.30
N THR A 280 99.27 -27.88 -32.40
CA THR A 280 99.51 -29.32 -32.39
C THR A 280 98.45 -30.11 -33.16
N ASP A 281 97.36 -29.48 -33.58
CA ASP A 281 96.26 -30.18 -34.22
C ASP A 281 96.56 -30.45 -35.68
N SER A 282 96.37 -31.70 -36.10
CA SER A 282 96.53 -32.11 -37.50
C SER A 282 95.23 -32.04 -38.30
N TYR A 283 94.11 -31.69 -37.66
CA TYR A 283 92.79 -31.66 -38.27
C TYR A 283 92.04 -30.42 -37.81
N ILE A 284 91.23 -29.84 -38.71
CA ILE A 284 90.13 -28.97 -38.30
C ILE A 284 88.91 -29.84 -37.99
N THR A 285 88.26 -29.56 -36.87
CA THR A 285 86.99 -30.21 -36.47
C THR A 285 85.90 -29.17 -36.28
N GLY A 286 84.66 -29.60 -36.34
CA GLY A 286 83.54 -28.69 -36.18
C GLY A 286 82.20 -29.31 -36.59
N GLN A 287 81.21 -28.45 -36.79
CA GLN A 287 79.86 -28.80 -37.21
C GLN A 287 79.42 -27.94 -38.40
N ALA A 288 78.69 -28.54 -39.32
CA ALA A 288 78.03 -27.84 -40.42
C ALA A 288 76.60 -28.35 -40.58
N ARG A 289 75.78 -27.64 -41.36
CA ARG A 289 74.46 -28.12 -41.77
C ARG A 289 74.53 -29.46 -42.50
N MET A 290 73.45 -30.23 -42.38
CA MET A 290 73.32 -31.54 -43.03
C MET A 290 73.37 -31.49 -44.56
N ASP A 291 72.99 -30.37 -45.19
CA ASP A 291 73.07 -30.20 -46.65
C ASP A 291 74.51 -30.00 -47.15
N VAL A 292 75.51 -29.88 -46.28
CA VAL A 292 76.91 -29.74 -46.71
C VAL A 292 77.51 -31.10 -47.05
N THR A 293 77.87 -31.27 -48.31
CA THR A 293 78.39 -32.53 -48.87
C THR A 293 79.92 -32.59 -48.86
N SER A 294 80.61 -31.45 -48.86
CA SER A 294 82.07 -31.41 -48.90
C SER A 294 82.64 -30.16 -48.25
N ILE A 295 83.86 -30.28 -47.77
CA ILE A 295 84.65 -29.19 -47.19
C ILE A 295 85.99 -29.10 -47.92
N LYS A 296 86.52 -27.89 -48.06
CA LYS A 296 87.90 -27.68 -48.49
C LYS A 296 88.59 -26.67 -47.58
N ALA A 297 89.87 -26.88 -47.35
CA ALA A 297 90.72 -25.95 -46.64
C ALA A 297 91.81 -25.44 -47.58
N GLU A 298 91.97 -24.13 -47.63
CA GLU A 298 93.04 -23.44 -48.35
C GLU A 298 94.03 -22.87 -47.32
N ILE A 299 95.28 -23.34 -47.40
CA ILE A 299 96.37 -22.95 -46.50
C ILE A 299 97.52 -22.47 -47.38
N SER A 300 97.87 -21.19 -47.27
CA SER A 300 98.98 -20.58 -48.05
C SER A 300 98.93 -20.86 -49.56
N GLY A 301 97.73 -20.86 -50.16
CA GLY A 301 97.51 -21.11 -51.59
C GLY A 301 97.37 -22.58 -52.01
N VAL A 302 97.51 -23.54 -51.09
CA VAL A 302 97.28 -24.97 -51.34
C VAL A 302 95.89 -25.37 -50.86
N THR A 303 95.09 -25.98 -51.74
CA THR A 303 93.73 -26.44 -51.41
C THR A 303 93.69 -27.95 -51.22
N THR A 304 93.06 -28.40 -50.14
CA THR A 304 92.77 -29.82 -49.86
C THR A 304 91.27 -30.01 -49.68
N TYR A 305 90.74 -31.19 -50.03
CA TYR A 305 89.31 -31.52 -49.96
C TYR A 305 89.06 -32.69 -49.01
N SER A 306 87.96 -32.66 -48.26
CA SER A 306 87.43 -33.81 -47.52
C SER A 306 85.91 -33.91 -47.68
N ALA A 307 85.39 -35.13 -47.61
CA ALA A 307 83.96 -35.38 -47.47
C ALA A 307 83.53 -35.12 -46.00
N ILE A 308 82.28 -34.67 -45.80
CA ILE A 308 81.70 -34.54 -44.46
C ILE A 308 80.99 -35.85 -44.12
N SER A 309 81.22 -36.36 -42.91
CA SER A 309 80.53 -37.56 -42.43
C SER A 309 79.12 -37.21 -41.93
N GLU A 310 78.10 -37.84 -42.50
CA GLU A 310 76.72 -37.77 -42.01
C GLU A 310 76.62 -38.50 -40.65
N PHE A 311 76.13 -37.79 -39.62
CA PHE A 311 75.73 -38.42 -38.37
C PHE A 311 74.20 -38.41 -38.26
N ASN A 312 73.61 -39.60 -38.18
CA ASN A 312 72.19 -39.79 -37.91
C ASN A 312 71.91 -39.63 -36.41
N HIS A 313 71.79 -38.40 -35.93
CA HIS A 313 71.28 -38.13 -34.58
C HIS A 313 70.01 -37.27 -34.64
N LEU A 314 68.89 -37.85 -34.22
CA LEU A 314 67.68 -37.14 -33.83
C LEU A 314 67.78 -36.90 -32.31
N LYS A 315 68.13 -35.69 -31.89
CA LYS A 315 68.01 -35.27 -30.48
C LYS A 315 66.77 -34.41 -30.32
N LEU A 316 65.82 -34.88 -29.51
CA LEU A 316 64.74 -34.07 -28.95
C LEU A 316 65.37 -33.24 -27.82
N ALA A 317 65.50 -31.93 -28.00
CA ALA A 317 65.96 -31.06 -26.94
C ALA A 317 64.88 -30.97 -25.84
N ARG A 318 65.21 -31.39 -24.62
CA ARG A 318 64.53 -30.91 -23.40
C ARG A 318 65.41 -29.86 -22.76
N ASN A 319 64.84 -28.69 -22.53
CA ASN A 319 65.40 -27.71 -21.61
C ASN A 319 64.57 -27.75 -20.32
N PHE A 320 64.81 -28.75 -19.47
CA PHE A 320 64.69 -28.70 -18.01
C PHE A 320 65.48 -29.90 -17.47
N GLY A 321 66.38 -29.65 -16.51
CA GLY A 321 67.45 -30.54 -16.09
C GLY A 321 67.03 -31.93 -15.60
N ASP A 322 68.00 -32.85 -15.67
CA ASP A 322 68.05 -34.17 -15.03
C ASP A 322 67.04 -35.24 -15.49
N THR A 323 67.00 -35.54 -16.78
CA THR A 323 66.71 -36.93 -17.21
C THR A 323 67.52 -37.30 -18.44
N GLU A 324 68.66 -37.93 -18.23
CA GLU A 324 69.41 -38.64 -19.26
C GLU A 324 68.61 -39.91 -19.63
N MET A 325 67.97 -39.96 -20.80
CA MET A 325 67.51 -41.24 -21.35
C MET A 325 68.73 -42.01 -21.85
N GLN A 326 69.36 -42.77 -20.96
CA GLN A 326 70.34 -43.80 -21.35
C GLN A 326 69.61 -44.95 -22.03
N LEU A 327 69.36 -44.83 -23.34
CA LEU A 327 68.99 -45.96 -24.19
C LEU A 327 70.26 -46.73 -24.52
N ASN A 328 70.59 -47.70 -23.67
CA ASN A 328 71.65 -48.66 -23.90
C ASN A 328 71.22 -49.65 -25.00
N ARG A 329 71.39 -49.21 -26.26
CA ARG A 329 71.52 -49.92 -27.56
C ARG A 329 70.77 -49.16 -28.67
N THR A 330 71.52 -48.87 -29.72
CA THR A 330 71.27 -48.03 -30.90
C THR A 330 69.83 -48.06 -31.47
N LEU A 331 69.25 -46.88 -31.72
CA LEU A 331 68.13 -46.72 -32.67
C LEU A 331 68.66 -46.98 -34.08
N ARG A 332 68.33 -48.13 -34.65
CA ARG A 332 68.80 -48.54 -35.99
C ARG A 332 67.70 -48.24 -37.01
N ILE A 333 67.84 -47.11 -37.71
CA ILE A 333 67.05 -46.84 -38.92
C ILE A 333 67.81 -47.46 -40.09
N THR A 334 67.24 -48.48 -40.71
CA THR A 334 67.84 -49.13 -41.88
C THR A 334 67.01 -48.75 -43.10
N ASN A 335 67.64 -48.05 -44.05
CA ASN A 335 67.06 -47.77 -45.36
C ASN A 335 67.66 -48.80 -46.33
N THR A 336 66.83 -49.74 -46.79
CA THR A 336 67.16 -50.63 -47.90
C THR A 336 66.16 -50.34 -48.99
N ASP A 337 66.63 -49.57 -49.96
CA ASP A 337 66.05 -49.28 -51.27
C ASP A 337 64.88 -48.28 -51.36
N LEU A 338 65.21 -47.16 -52.01
CA LEU A 338 64.38 -46.26 -52.81
C LEU A 338 62.89 -46.13 -52.41
N GLY A 339 62.60 -45.15 -51.57
CA GLY A 339 61.50 -44.21 -51.86
C GLY A 339 60.15 -44.41 -51.17
N GLN A 340 59.99 -45.34 -50.22
CA GLN A 340 58.79 -45.36 -49.38
C GLN A 340 59.11 -45.68 -47.91
N LEU A 341 58.66 -44.81 -47.00
CA LEU A 341 58.63 -45.06 -45.56
C LEU A 341 57.48 -46.03 -45.25
N GLU A 342 57.69 -47.33 -45.45
CA GLU A 342 56.60 -48.31 -45.21
C GLU A 342 56.49 -48.79 -43.77
N ASN A 343 57.52 -48.66 -42.91
CA ASN A 343 57.40 -49.03 -41.50
C ASN A 343 58.38 -48.26 -40.60
N VAL A 344 57.85 -47.46 -39.67
CA VAL A 344 58.59 -47.07 -38.46
C VAL A 344 58.30 -48.15 -37.41
N ASP A 345 59.10 -49.21 -37.44
CA ASP A 345 59.00 -50.29 -36.47
C ASP A 345 59.64 -49.82 -35.16
N ILE A 346 58.86 -49.21 -34.26
CA ILE A 346 59.27 -49.08 -32.86
C ILE A 346 59.16 -50.48 -32.27
N GLN A 347 60.23 -51.26 -32.38
CA GLN A 347 60.34 -52.52 -31.66
C GLN A 347 60.46 -52.24 -30.17
N THR A 348 59.35 -51.95 -29.49
CA THR A 348 59.23 -52.29 -28.07
C THR A 348 59.18 -53.81 -28.00
N LYS A 349 60.36 -54.43 -27.98
CA LYS A 349 60.49 -55.86 -27.76
C LYS A 349 59.83 -56.18 -26.43
N ASN A 350 58.76 -56.96 -26.49
CA ASN A 350 58.02 -57.53 -25.38
C ASN A 350 58.93 -57.80 -24.16
N LEU A 351 58.67 -57.13 -23.03
CA LEU A 351 59.16 -57.60 -21.74
C LEU A 351 58.25 -58.75 -21.32
N THR A 352 58.70 -59.97 -21.57
CA THR A 352 58.13 -61.17 -20.95
C THR A 352 58.77 -61.34 -19.57
N GLN A 353 57.96 -61.36 -18.52
CA GLN A 353 58.34 -61.95 -17.24
C GLN A 353 57.61 -63.29 -17.11
N ASN A 354 58.36 -64.39 -16.99
CA ASN A 354 57.82 -65.77 -16.95
C ASN A 354 56.90 -66.14 -18.12
N GLY A 355 57.21 -65.68 -19.34
CA GLY A 355 56.64 -66.24 -20.58
C GLY A 355 55.25 -65.74 -21.01
N SER A 356 54.67 -64.71 -20.39
CA SER A 356 53.43 -64.07 -20.88
C SER A 356 53.64 -62.60 -21.27
N LYS A 357 52.97 -62.18 -22.36
CA LYS A 357 53.04 -60.82 -22.93
C LYS A 357 52.45 -59.78 -21.96
N LEU A 358 53.24 -58.80 -21.53
CA LEU A 358 52.77 -57.63 -20.76
C LEU A 358 52.30 -56.52 -21.71
N LEU A 359 51.03 -56.16 -21.61
CA LEU A 359 50.41 -55.02 -22.28
C LEU A 359 51.04 -53.72 -21.74
N ASN A 360 51.48 -52.90 -22.68
CA ASN A 360 52.15 -51.62 -22.52
C ASN A 360 51.14 -50.48 -22.54
N THR A 361 50.60 -50.12 -21.38
CA THR A 361 50.17 -48.76 -21.02
C THR A 361 49.83 -48.80 -19.55
N SER A 362 50.31 -47.80 -18.80
CA SER A 362 50.32 -47.71 -17.34
C SER A 362 49.10 -48.33 -16.65
N LEU A 363 49.26 -49.56 -16.15
CA LEU A 363 48.34 -50.18 -15.20
C LEU A 363 48.58 -49.53 -13.84
N THR A 364 47.80 -48.50 -13.52
CA THR A 364 47.67 -48.06 -12.14
C THR A 364 46.92 -49.16 -11.39
N PHE A 365 47.65 -49.97 -10.61
CA PHE A 365 47.04 -50.90 -9.67
C PHE A 365 46.23 -50.09 -8.65
N ILE A 366 44.90 -50.13 -8.75
CA ILE A 366 44.03 -49.71 -7.66
C ILE A 366 43.79 -50.98 -6.82
N ASN A 367 44.46 -51.06 -5.67
CA ASN A 367 44.41 -52.20 -4.75
C ASN A 367 43.09 -52.29 -3.95
N ASP A 368 42.09 -51.50 -4.28
CA ASP A 368 40.81 -51.46 -3.57
C ASP A 368 39.65 -51.61 -4.54
N LEU A 369 39.29 -52.87 -4.80
CA LEU A 369 38.21 -53.26 -5.71
C LEU A 369 36.82 -52.94 -5.11
N ASP A 370 36.72 -52.74 -3.79
CA ASP A 370 35.47 -52.43 -3.10
C ASP A 370 35.05 -50.95 -3.27
N LEU A 371 35.98 -50.03 -3.58
CA LEU A 371 35.64 -48.64 -3.91
C LEU A 371 35.24 -48.40 -5.37
N ALA A 372 35.49 -49.34 -6.27
CA ALA A 372 35.21 -49.17 -7.71
C ALA A 372 33.93 -49.86 -8.20
N THR A 373 33.39 -50.86 -7.49
CA THR A 373 32.34 -51.72 -8.08
C THR A 373 31.35 -52.34 -7.09
N GLU A 374 30.64 -51.54 -6.30
CA GLU A 374 29.51 -52.04 -5.49
C GLU A 374 28.16 -51.96 -6.22
N ALA A 375 28.11 -52.47 -7.46
CA ALA A 375 26.85 -52.64 -8.20
C ALA A 375 26.75 -54.01 -8.91
N GLY A 376 27.87 -54.70 -9.16
CA GLY A 376 27.94 -55.87 -10.03
C GLY A 376 27.58 -57.23 -9.45
N ARG A 377 27.43 -57.38 -8.12
CA ARG A 377 27.42 -58.71 -7.50
C ARG A 377 26.06 -59.44 -7.54
N ASN A 378 24.95 -58.75 -7.85
CA ASN A 378 23.58 -59.30 -7.78
C ASN A 378 22.71 -58.95 -9.01
N TYR A 379 23.09 -59.33 -10.23
CA TYR A 379 22.21 -59.09 -11.39
C TYR A 379 21.42 -60.34 -11.80
N SER A 380 20.16 -60.38 -11.36
CA SER A 380 19.04 -60.88 -12.16
C SER A 380 18.49 -59.70 -12.96
N ILE A 381 18.33 -59.87 -14.28
CA ILE A 381 17.64 -58.93 -15.16
C ILE A 381 16.41 -59.63 -15.72
N ALA A 382 15.25 -59.04 -15.45
CA ALA A 382 13.93 -59.40 -15.98
C ALA A 382 12.97 -58.22 -15.67
N ALA A 383 11.92 -57.90 -16.40
CA ALA A 383 11.33 -58.52 -17.60
C ALA A 383 10.62 -57.44 -18.44
N ASN A 384 11.34 -56.46 -18.97
CA ASN A 384 10.96 -55.62 -20.14
C ASN A 384 11.91 -54.42 -20.30
N ALA A 385 13.18 -54.72 -20.63
CA ALA A 385 14.04 -53.96 -21.54
C ALA A 385 13.79 -52.44 -21.68
N SER A 386 14.39 -51.62 -20.81
CA SER A 386 14.50 -50.16 -21.01
C SER A 386 15.95 -49.81 -21.41
N ASN A 387 16.44 -49.93 -22.64
CA ASN A 387 15.88 -50.12 -23.97
C ASN A 387 16.86 -50.99 -24.75
N ALA A 388 16.33 -51.77 -25.70
CA ALA A 388 17.06 -52.63 -26.65
C ALA A 388 18.15 -51.88 -27.47
N PRO A 389 18.94 -52.62 -28.29
CA PRO A 389 20.40 -52.55 -28.43
C PRO A 389 20.96 -51.17 -28.83
N ILE A 390 22.11 -50.80 -28.26
CA ILE A 390 22.85 -49.61 -28.72
C ILE A 390 23.92 -50.05 -29.72
N ASP A 391 23.61 -49.84 -31.00
CA ASP A 391 24.61 -49.77 -32.04
C ASP A 391 25.43 -48.49 -31.80
N LEU A 392 26.69 -48.61 -31.40
CA LEU A 392 27.58 -47.46 -31.26
C LEU A 392 27.91 -46.96 -32.67
N GLY A 393 27.13 -46.00 -33.16
CA GLY A 393 27.41 -45.31 -34.42
C GLY A 393 28.85 -44.79 -34.43
N ALA A 394 29.49 -44.81 -35.60
CA ALA A 394 30.77 -44.15 -35.80
C ALA A 394 30.66 -42.71 -35.25
N ASN A 395 31.65 -42.27 -34.45
CA ASN A 395 31.81 -40.92 -33.90
C ASN A 395 31.29 -40.64 -32.47
N THR A 396 31.21 -41.65 -31.59
CA THR A 396 30.95 -41.38 -30.15
C THR A 396 32.25 -41.01 -29.40
N ILE A 397 32.33 -39.79 -28.85
CA ILE A 397 33.49 -39.26 -28.09
C ILE A 397 33.43 -39.75 -26.63
N GLY A 398 34.55 -40.20 -26.05
CA GLY A 398 34.61 -40.65 -24.65
C GLY A 398 35.97 -41.16 -24.18
N ILE A 399 36.07 -41.54 -22.90
CA ILE A 399 37.28 -42.06 -22.25
C ILE A 399 37.07 -43.54 -21.91
N THR A 400 38.06 -44.39 -22.19
CA THR A 400 38.01 -45.84 -21.94
C THR A 400 38.98 -46.25 -20.83
N HIS A 401 38.54 -47.08 -19.91
CA HIS A 401 39.34 -47.68 -18.85
C HIS A 401 39.28 -49.22 -18.93
N VAL A 402 40.39 -49.90 -18.62
CA VAL A 402 40.47 -51.37 -18.60
C VAL A 402 41.00 -51.82 -17.24
N TYR A 403 40.30 -52.75 -16.61
CA TYR A 403 40.63 -53.28 -15.29
C TYR A 403 40.84 -54.79 -15.37
N ALA A 404 42.05 -55.25 -15.08
CA ALA A 404 42.32 -56.68 -14.97
C ALA A 404 41.71 -57.24 -13.67
N ARG A 405 40.89 -58.29 -13.76
CA ARG A 405 40.29 -58.97 -12.60
C ARG A 405 41.10 -60.19 -12.19
N THR A 406 41.52 -60.98 -13.17
CA THR A 406 42.37 -62.17 -13.01
C THR A 406 43.30 -62.31 -14.21
N SER A 407 44.20 -63.29 -14.20
CA SER A 407 45.07 -63.61 -15.35
C SER A 407 44.30 -63.99 -16.63
N THR A 408 43.02 -64.30 -16.53
CA THR A 408 42.15 -64.75 -17.64
C THR A 408 40.87 -63.93 -17.76
N SER A 409 40.73 -62.82 -17.03
CA SER A 409 39.56 -61.95 -17.12
C SER A 409 39.85 -60.48 -16.85
N PHE A 410 39.18 -59.61 -17.61
CA PHE A 410 39.25 -58.16 -17.45
C PHE A 410 37.90 -57.51 -17.74
N ILE A 411 37.73 -56.30 -17.21
CA ILE A 411 36.58 -55.44 -17.44
C ILE A 411 37.02 -54.28 -18.32
N GLN A 412 36.20 -53.91 -19.29
CA GLN A 412 36.36 -52.66 -20.01
C GLN A 412 35.20 -51.72 -19.67
N GLN A 413 35.51 -50.48 -19.27
CA GLN A 413 34.55 -49.43 -19.02
C GLN A 413 34.75 -48.29 -20.03
N PHE A 414 33.66 -47.80 -20.60
CA PHE A 414 33.64 -46.66 -21.50
C PHE A 414 32.73 -45.59 -20.94
N LYS A 415 33.26 -44.38 -20.72
CA LYS A 415 32.48 -43.21 -20.32
C LYS A 415 32.35 -42.29 -21.52
N SER A 416 31.14 -42.13 -22.04
CA SER A 416 30.91 -41.19 -23.14
C SER A 416 30.97 -39.74 -22.66
N PHE A 417 31.20 -38.82 -23.58
CA PHE A 417 31.23 -37.38 -23.31
C PHE A 417 29.93 -36.86 -22.67
N ASN A 418 28.80 -37.53 -22.90
CA ASN A 418 27.49 -37.19 -22.32
C ASN A 418 27.23 -37.85 -20.95
N GLY A 419 28.28 -38.32 -20.24
CA GLY A 419 28.17 -38.81 -18.87
C GLY A 419 27.59 -40.22 -18.69
N ARG A 420 27.37 -40.97 -19.79
CA ARG A 420 26.88 -42.34 -19.75
C ARG A 420 28.05 -43.31 -19.55
N LEU A 421 27.91 -44.23 -18.60
CA LEU A 421 28.90 -45.26 -18.31
C LEU A 421 28.46 -46.60 -18.89
N PHE A 422 29.32 -47.21 -19.69
CA PHE A 422 29.14 -48.54 -20.27
C PHE A 422 30.22 -49.46 -19.75
N GLN A 423 29.89 -50.73 -19.59
CA GLN A 423 30.84 -51.76 -19.16
C GLN A 423 30.64 -53.05 -19.94
N ARG A 424 31.73 -53.77 -20.18
CA ARG A 424 31.69 -55.14 -20.68
C ARG A 424 32.73 -56.01 -20.00
N TYR A 425 32.44 -57.30 -19.91
CA TYR A 425 33.27 -58.29 -19.25
C TYR A 425 33.95 -59.19 -20.28
N PHE A 426 35.21 -59.53 -20.05
CA PHE A 426 35.93 -60.55 -20.80
C PHE A 426 36.30 -61.66 -19.82
N THR A 427 35.69 -62.84 -19.97
CA THR A 427 35.87 -63.96 -19.03
C THR A 427 36.30 -65.21 -19.78
N GLY A 428 37.43 -65.81 -19.38
CA GLY A 428 37.91 -67.09 -19.91
C GLY A 428 38.61 -67.02 -21.27
N ASN A 429 38.29 -66.01 -22.11
CA ASN A 429 38.95 -65.75 -23.38
C ASN A 429 39.23 -64.24 -23.55
N PRO A 430 40.50 -63.80 -23.70
CA PRO A 430 40.82 -62.38 -23.89
C PRO A 430 40.46 -61.84 -25.28
N ALA A 431 40.07 -62.69 -26.24
CA ALA A 431 39.76 -62.27 -27.60
C ALA A 431 38.28 -61.87 -27.82
N ALA A 432 37.36 -62.26 -26.94
CA ALA A 432 35.94 -62.00 -27.10
C ALA A 432 35.26 -61.66 -25.75
N PRO A 433 34.41 -60.63 -25.70
CA PRO A 433 33.67 -60.29 -24.49
C PRO A 433 32.59 -61.35 -24.20
N TYR A 434 32.25 -61.49 -22.93
CA TYR A 434 31.10 -62.26 -22.47
C TYR A 434 29.81 -61.56 -22.92
N VAL A 435 28.99 -62.27 -23.68
CA VAL A 435 27.71 -61.79 -24.21
C VAL A 435 26.59 -62.62 -23.59
N ASN A 436 25.59 -61.95 -23.02
CA ASN A 436 24.35 -62.54 -22.54
C ASN A 436 23.17 -61.89 -23.29
N SER A 437 22.32 -62.70 -23.91
CA SER A 437 21.16 -62.27 -24.71
C SER A 437 20.19 -61.35 -23.98
N ASP A 438 20.15 -61.42 -22.65
CA ASP A 438 19.15 -60.74 -21.86
C ASP A 438 19.65 -59.37 -21.34
N THR A 439 20.96 -59.10 -21.40
CA THR A 439 21.59 -58.02 -20.60
C THR A 439 22.72 -57.25 -21.30
N THR A 440 23.25 -57.74 -22.42
CA THR A 440 24.34 -57.10 -23.15
C THR A 440 24.00 -56.98 -24.64
N ASP A 441 24.59 -56.00 -25.33
CA ASP A 441 24.53 -55.92 -26.79
C ASP A 441 25.32 -57.06 -27.50
N SER A 442 25.32 -57.04 -28.84
CA SER A 442 25.99 -58.07 -29.68
C SER A 442 27.51 -58.14 -29.51
N ILE A 443 28.12 -57.16 -28.83
CA ILE A 443 29.55 -57.04 -28.56
C ILE A 443 29.86 -56.91 -27.06
N GLY A 444 28.91 -57.31 -26.20
CA GLY A 444 29.06 -57.52 -24.76
C GLY A 444 28.89 -56.30 -23.86
N TRP A 445 28.49 -55.12 -24.37
CA TRP A 445 28.29 -53.93 -23.55
C TRP A 445 26.95 -53.94 -22.81
N VAL A 446 27.02 -53.50 -21.55
CA VAL A 446 25.88 -53.15 -20.71
C VAL A 446 26.03 -51.69 -20.25
N GLU A 447 24.96 -50.90 -20.34
CA GLU A 447 24.93 -49.56 -19.78
C GLU A 447 24.73 -49.63 -18.26
N LEU A 448 25.68 -49.10 -17.49
CA LEU A 448 25.50 -48.87 -16.06
C LEU A 448 24.74 -47.57 -15.91
N ALA A 449 23.46 -47.66 -15.55
CA ALA A 449 22.55 -46.53 -15.41
C ALA A 449 23.20 -45.36 -14.64
N THR A 450 23.66 -44.35 -15.37
CA THR A 450 24.24 -43.11 -14.84
C THR A 450 23.77 -41.92 -15.68
N ALA A 451 23.68 -40.75 -15.04
CA ALA A 451 23.13 -39.46 -15.50
C ALA A 451 21.59 -39.33 -15.63
N LYS A 452 20.89 -40.24 -16.33
CA LYS A 452 19.44 -40.08 -16.60
C LYS A 452 18.54 -40.18 -15.35
N ASN A 453 19.00 -40.89 -14.32
CA ASN A 453 18.29 -41.00 -13.02
C ASN A 453 18.47 -39.74 -12.15
N VAL A 454 19.52 -38.93 -12.39
CA VAL A 454 19.71 -37.65 -11.69
C VAL A 454 18.79 -36.60 -12.32
N ASP A 455 18.68 -36.56 -13.64
CA ASP A 455 17.74 -35.69 -14.36
C ASP A 455 16.27 -36.03 -14.05
N ALA A 456 15.92 -37.32 -13.95
CA ALA A 456 14.57 -37.73 -13.57
C ALA A 456 14.21 -37.30 -12.14
N LYS A 457 15.13 -37.49 -11.18
CA LYS A 457 14.95 -37.03 -9.79
C LYS A 457 14.96 -35.50 -9.66
N PHE A 458 15.74 -34.81 -10.48
CA PHE A 458 15.77 -33.35 -10.53
C PHE A 458 14.47 -32.80 -11.11
N THR A 459 13.92 -33.44 -12.15
CA THR A 459 12.62 -33.09 -12.74
C THR A 459 11.48 -33.31 -11.75
N GLU A 460 11.48 -34.43 -11.02
CA GLU A 460 10.50 -34.73 -9.97
C GLU A 460 10.58 -33.73 -8.80
N SER A 461 11.80 -33.38 -8.37
CA SER A 461 12.04 -32.37 -7.33
C SER A 461 11.61 -30.97 -7.76
N LEU A 462 11.85 -30.61 -9.03
CA LEU A 462 11.42 -29.35 -9.61
C LEU A 462 9.90 -29.25 -9.68
N GLU A 463 9.21 -30.34 -10.01
CA GLU A 463 7.75 -30.37 -10.09
C GLU A 463 7.08 -30.30 -8.71
N LEU A 464 7.65 -30.98 -7.71
CA LEU A 464 7.23 -30.84 -6.31
C LEU A 464 7.44 -29.41 -5.78
N ALA A 465 8.55 -28.76 -6.15
CA ALA A 465 8.82 -27.37 -5.77
C ALA A 465 7.83 -26.38 -6.43
N LYS A 466 7.43 -26.61 -7.69
CA LYS A 466 6.38 -25.82 -8.35
C LYS A 466 5.02 -25.99 -7.67
N GLN A 467 4.62 -27.22 -7.35
CA GLN A 467 3.35 -27.48 -6.65
C GLN A 467 3.32 -26.83 -5.25
N ASP A 468 4.42 -26.85 -4.52
CA ASP A 468 4.53 -26.16 -3.22
C ASP A 468 4.47 -24.63 -3.37
N ALA A 469 5.13 -24.07 -4.40
CA ALA A 469 5.05 -22.65 -4.71
C ALA A 469 3.64 -22.21 -5.12
N GLU A 470 2.94 -22.98 -5.96
CA GLU A 470 1.55 -22.71 -6.35
C GLU A 470 0.59 -22.79 -5.16
N LYS A 471 0.77 -23.76 -4.27
CA LYS A 471 -0.02 -23.89 -3.04
C LYS A 471 0.20 -22.69 -2.11
N LYS A 472 1.44 -22.27 -1.90
CA LYS A 472 1.78 -21.10 -1.08
C LYS A 472 1.28 -19.80 -1.69
N ALA A 473 1.38 -19.63 -3.00
CA ALA A 473 0.84 -18.46 -3.70
C ALA A 473 -0.69 -18.40 -3.61
N SER A 474 -1.37 -19.55 -3.74
CA SER A 474 -2.83 -19.64 -3.60
C SER A 474 -3.28 -19.33 -2.17
N GLN A 475 -2.54 -19.80 -1.17
CA GLN A 475 -2.80 -19.46 0.24
C GLN A 475 -2.57 -17.97 0.50
N ALA A 476 -1.46 -17.40 0.02
CA ALA A 476 -1.17 -15.98 0.17
C ALA A 476 -2.21 -15.09 -0.51
N LEU A 477 -2.75 -15.51 -1.67
CA LEU A 477 -3.85 -14.82 -2.35
C LEU A 477 -5.16 -14.90 -1.54
N SER A 478 -5.46 -16.07 -0.96
CA SER A 478 -6.61 -16.25 -0.08
C SER A 478 -6.50 -15.39 1.18
N ASP A 479 -5.32 -15.36 1.81
CA ASP A 479 -5.05 -14.57 3.02
C ASP A 479 -5.11 -13.06 2.74
N ALA A 480 -4.56 -12.62 1.60
CA ALA A 480 -4.66 -11.23 1.16
C ALA A 480 -6.11 -10.82 0.90
N LYS A 481 -6.92 -11.70 0.29
CA LYS A 481 -8.34 -11.45 0.03
C LYS A 481 -9.15 -11.37 1.33
N LEU A 482 -8.89 -12.26 2.28
CA LEU A 482 -9.51 -12.24 3.61
C LEU A 482 -9.16 -10.95 4.37
N TYR A 483 -7.90 -10.50 4.28
CA TYR A 483 -7.45 -9.25 4.88
C TYR A 483 -8.12 -8.02 4.24
N THR A 484 -8.28 -7.98 2.92
CA THR A 484 -8.98 -6.87 2.26
C THR A 484 -10.47 -6.86 2.60
N ASP A 485 -11.14 -8.01 2.60
CA ASP A 485 -12.59 -8.07 2.82
C ASP A 485 -12.94 -7.68 4.27
N THR A 486 -12.16 -8.16 5.25
CA THR A 486 -12.36 -7.83 6.68
C THR A 486 -12.15 -6.33 6.95
N ASN A 487 -11.12 -5.72 6.36
CA ASN A 487 -10.84 -4.29 6.57
C ASN A 487 -11.85 -3.39 5.84
N ILE A 488 -12.37 -3.82 4.68
CA ILE A 488 -13.39 -3.08 3.94
C ILE A 488 -14.73 -3.13 4.69
N GLU A 489 -15.16 -4.30 5.21
CA GLU A 489 -16.38 -4.41 6.01
C GLU A 489 -16.31 -3.54 7.27
N THR A 490 -15.19 -3.61 8.01
CA THR A 490 -14.98 -2.77 9.21
C THR A 490 -15.00 -1.28 8.88
N ALA A 491 -14.41 -0.87 7.75
CA ALA A 491 -14.41 0.52 7.31
C ALA A 491 -15.80 1.01 6.87
N ILE A 492 -16.62 0.15 6.25
CA ILE A 492 -18.00 0.46 5.85
C ILE A 492 -18.88 0.63 7.09
N GLU A 493 -18.78 -0.27 8.07
CA GLU A 493 -19.55 -0.18 9.33
C GLU A 493 -19.20 1.11 10.10
N THR A 494 -17.90 1.41 10.23
CA THR A 494 -17.43 2.65 10.87
C THR A 494 -17.91 3.90 10.12
N ALA A 495 -17.93 3.89 8.79
CA ALA A 495 -18.41 5.01 7.98
C ALA A 495 -19.93 5.21 8.09
N SER A 496 -20.70 4.13 8.26
CA SER A 496 -22.15 4.17 8.48
C SER A 496 -22.51 4.78 9.83
N ASP A 497 -21.78 4.40 10.88
CA ASP A 497 -21.97 4.93 12.23
C ASP A 497 -21.59 6.42 12.31
N ASP A 498 -20.47 6.81 11.70
CA ASP A 498 -20.03 8.20 11.62
C ASP A 498 -20.99 9.07 10.80
N ALA A 499 -21.54 8.55 9.70
CA ALA A 499 -22.56 9.24 8.91
C ALA A 499 -23.84 9.48 9.72
N THR A 500 -24.28 8.48 10.50
CA THR A 500 -25.46 8.59 11.37
C THR A 500 -25.22 9.61 12.49
N ALA A 501 -24.05 9.59 13.12
CA ALA A 501 -23.66 10.56 14.15
C ALA A 501 -23.62 12.00 13.60
N LYS A 502 -23.03 12.21 12.42
CA LYS A 502 -23.00 13.51 11.73
C LYS A 502 -24.39 14.01 11.37
N ALA A 503 -25.27 13.13 10.88
CA ALA A 503 -26.65 13.49 10.57
C ALA A 503 -27.42 13.93 11.83
N ASN A 504 -27.29 13.18 12.93
CA ASN A 504 -27.92 13.52 14.21
C ASN A 504 -27.41 14.86 14.75
N ASN A 505 -26.09 15.09 14.71
CA ASN A 505 -25.51 16.36 15.14
C ASN A 505 -25.98 17.54 14.28
N ALA A 506 -26.13 17.35 12.97
CA ALA A 506 -26.67 18.38 12.08
C ALA A 506 -28.14 18.70 12.38
N ILE A 507 -28.96 17.69 12.73
CA ILE A 507 -30.35 17.88 13.15
C ILE A 507 -30.43 18.68 14.45
N VAL A 508 -29.58 18.34 15.43
CA VAL A 508 -29.51 19.08 16.71
C VAL A 508 -29.11 20.53 16.48
N ALA A 509 -28.06 20.78 15.69
CA ALA A 509 -27.61 22.13 15.38
C ALA A 509 -28.69 22.95 14.64
N ALA A 510 -29.44 22.32 13.72
CA ALA A 510 -30.56 22.96 13.04
C ALA A 510 -31.72 23.31 13.99
N ALA A 511 -31.99 22.45 14.97
CA ALA A 511 -32.99 22.71 16.01
C ALA A 511 -32.58 23.87 16.93
N GLU A 512 -31.31 23.94 17.31
CA GLU A 512 -30.76 25.05 18.10
C GLU A 512 -30.80 26.39 17.36
N ASP A 513 -30.41 26.41 16.08
CA ASP A 513 -30.51 27.62 15.23
C ASP A 513 -31.96 28.09 15.07
N ALA A 514 -32.90 27.15 14.87
CA ALA A 514 -34.33 27.45 14.82
C ALA A 514 -34.84 28.04 16.16
N ALA A 515 -34.46 27.44 17.30
CA ALA A 515 -34.83 27.95 18.61
C ALA A 515 -34.30 29.38 18.81
N GLN A 516 -33.04 29.64 18.47
CA GLN A 516 -32.43 30.97 18.59
C GLN A 516 -33.12 32.01 17.71
N LYS A 517 -33.57 31.63 16.51
CA LYS A 517 -34.20 32.53 15.54
C LYS A 517 -35.66 32.85 15.86
N TYR A 518 -36.40 31.89 16.43
CA TYR A 518 -37.87 32.00 16.55
C TYR A 518 -38.38 32.20 17.99
N GLU A 519 -37.74 31.64 19.03
CA GLU A 519 -38.19 31.78 20.44
C GLU A 519 -38.33 33.24 20.93
N PRO A 520 -37.44 34.19 20.58
CA PRO A 520 -37.58 35.59 21.00
C PRO A 520 -38.80 36.30 20.37
N ARG A 521 -39.44 35.73 19.36
CA ARG A 521 -40.57 36.33 18.62
C ARG A 521 -41.95 35.83 19.07
N ILE A 522 -41.99 34.78 19.89
CA ILE A 522 -43.22 34.12 20.33
C ILE A 522 -43.41 34.10 21.85
N SER A 523 -42.36 34.43 22.62
CA SER A 523 -42.46 34.52 24.09
C SER A 523 -43.42 35.64 24.54
N LYS A 524 -44.38 35.31 25.40
CA LYS A 524 -45.41 36.22 25.91
C LYS A 524 -45.31 36.31 27.43
N THR A 525 -45.08 37.50 27.97
CA THR A 525 -45.23 37.73 29.40
C THR A 525 -46.71 37.81 29.78
N GLY A 526 -47.02 37.51 31.05
CA GLY A 526 -48.33 37.85 31.63
C GLY A 526 -48.58 39.36 31.57
N TRP A 527 -49.85 39.76 31.71
CA TRP A 527 -50.19 41.15 31.98
C TRP A 527 -49.68 41.54 33.37
N GLN A 528 -49.03 42.68 33.47
CA GLN A 528 -48.44 43.23 34.69
C GLN A 528 -49.05 44.58 34.99
N ASP A 529 -49.30 44.84 36.27
CA ASP A 529 -49.82 46.12 36.74
C ASP A 529 -48.66 47.12 36.89
N PRO A 530 -48.77 48.35 36.34
CA PRO A 530 -47.76 49.37 36.52
C PRO A 530 -47.87 50.01 37.91
N ASN A 531 -46.71 50.34 38.49
CA ASN A 531 -46.65 51.17 39.68
C ASN A 531 -46.96 52.62 39.30
N LEU A 532 -48.18 53.06 39.56
CA LEU A 532 -48.63 54.42 39.25
C LEU A 532 -47.92 55.44 40.15
N ASN A 533 -47.45 56.52 39.56
CA ASN A 533 -46.84 57.63 40.28
C ASN A 533 -47.89 58.42 41.08
N SER A 534 -47.43 59.10 42.13
CA SER A 534 -48.28 59.91 43.00
C SER A 534 -49.16 60.89 42.22
N GLY A 535 -50.46 60.89 42.53
CA GLY A 535 -51.49 61.69 41.86
C GLY A 535 -52.23 60.96 40.73
N PHE A 536 -51.66 59.89 40.17
CA PHE A 536 -52.36 59.01 39.22
C PHE A 536 -52.99 57.82 39.97
N SER A 537 -54.18 57.41 39.55
CA SER A 537 -54.86 56.26 40.12
C SER A 537 -55.56 55.43 39.05
N ILE A 538 -56.00 54.24 39.42
CA ILE A 538 -56.85 53.41 38.56
C ILE A 538 -58.15 54.17 38.28
N GLN A 539 -58.57 54.23 37.02
CA GLN A 539 -59.84 54.86 36.64
C GLN A 539 -61.04 54.02 37.05
N ASP A 540 -61.01 52.75 36.69
CA ASP A 540 -62.06 51.77 36.94
C ASP A 540 -61.37 50.44 37.28
N ALA A 541 -61.73 49.84 38.41
CA ALA A 541 -61.17 48.56 38.85
C ALA A 541 -61.51 47.41 37.89
N THR A 542 -62.52 47.57 37.04
CA THR A 542 -62.89 46.64 35.96
C THR A 542 -61.86 46.68 34.82
N TYR A 543 -61.17 47.80 34.63
CA TYR A 543 -60.19 48.01 33.57
C TYR A 543 -58.89 48.61 34.13
N PRO A 544 -58.17 47.89 35.01
CA PRO A 544 -56.93 48.38 35.58
C PRO A 544 -55.90 48.60 34.48
N PRO A 545 -55.03 49.61 34.58
CA PRO A 545 -53.94 49.78 33.66
C PRO A 545 -53.00 48.58 33.74
N GLN A 546 -52.64 47.99 32.61
CA GLN A 546 -51.74 46.84 32.53
C GLN A 546 -50.83 46.96 31.30
N PHE A 547 -49.67 46.30 31.36
CA PHE A 547 -48.80 46.13 30.20
C PHE A 547 -48.27 44.70 30.11
N LYS A 548 -47.85 44.28 28.91
CA LYS A 548 -47.13 43.02 28.70
C LYS A 548 -46.18 43.14 27.52
N LYS A 549 -45.17 42.26 27.51
CA LYS A 549 -44.24 42.07 26.40
C LYS A 549 -44.59 40.81 25.61
N VAL A 550 -44.68 40.93 24.30
CA VAL A 550 -44.92 39.85 23.34
C VAL A 550 -43.80 39.89 22.31
N GLY A 551 -42.81 39.03 22.47
CA GLY A 551 -41.55 39.12 21.75
C GLY A 551 -40.87 40.47 21.99
N ASN A 552 -40.72 41.28 20.95
CA ASN A 552 -40.18 42.64 21.03
C ASN A 552 -41.25 43.75 21.14
N GLU A 553 -42.54 43.41 21.13
CA GLU A 553 -43.63 44.39 21.20
C GLU A 553 -44.14 44.52 22.65
N VAL A 554 -44.28 45.75 23.15
CA VAL A 554 -45.00 46.06 24.38
C VAL A 554 -46.42 46.46 24.03
N ARG A 555 -47.41 45.90 24.73
CA ARG A 555 -48.82 46.27 24.64
C ARG A 555 -49.29 46.77 25.99
N MET A 556 -50.11 47.82 25.98
CA MET A 556 -50.76 48.34 27.18
C MET A 556 -52.28 48.30 27.03
N THR A 557 -52.98 48.33 28.16
CA THR A 557 -54.44 48.37 28.25
C THR A 557 -54.88 49.03 29.55
N GLY A 558 -56.16 49.38 29.66
CA GLY A 558 -56.77 49.91 30.87
C GLY A 558 -56.74 51.43 31.00
N GLY A 559 -57.45 51.93 32.00
CA GLY A 559 -57.72 53.35 32.20
C GLY A 559 -56.98 53.93 33.40
N ILE A 560 -56.33 55.08 33.21
CA ILE A 560 -55.65 55.82 34.28
C ILE A 560 -56.40 57.12 34.55
N LYS A 561 -56.83 57.30 35.79
CA LYS A 561 -57.31 58.59 36.30
C LYS A 561 -56.11 59.48 36.61
N ARG A 562 -56.21 60.75 36.22
CA ARG A 562 -55.13 61.74 36.35
C ARG A 562 -55.49 62.85 37.36
N PRO A 563 -54.50 63.54 37.93
CA PRO A 563 -54.72 64.81 38.61
C PRO A 563 -54.82 65.95 37.58
N SER A 564 -55.13 67.17 38.02
CA SER A 564 -55.22 68.35 37.15
C SER A 564 -53.90 68.66 36.41
N THR A 565 -52.76 68.25 36.97
CA THR A 565 -51.42 68.37 36.37
C THR A 565 -51.07 67.23 35.42
N LEU A 566 -50.37 67.55 34.33
CA LEU A 566 -49.75 66.57 33.42
C LEU A 566 -48.45 66.01 34.01
N GLY A 567 -48.05 64.79 33.64
CA GLY A 567 -46.88 64.17 34.27
C GLY A 567 -46.63 62.72 33.88
N VAL A 568 -45.60 62.13 34.50
CA VAL A 568 -45.24 60.72 34.33
C VAL A 568 -46.26 59.87 35.08
N MET A 569 -47.01 59.05 34.35
CA MET A 569 -48.05 58.17 34.90
C MET A 569 -47.43 56.97 35.62
N PHE A 570 -46.41 56.35 35.01
CA PHE A 570 -45.63 55.25 35.58
C PHE A 570 -44.32 55.06 34.80
N VAL A 571 -43.45 54.17 35.30
CA VAL A 571 -42.18 53.81 34.66
C VAL A 571 -42.18 52.33 34.32
N LEU A 572 -41.85 52.01 33.07
CA LEU A 572 -41.70 50.65 32.58
C LEU A 572 -40.41 50.00 33.11
N PRO A 573 -40.46 48.70 33.43
CA PRO A 573 -39.26 47.87 33.64
C PRO A 573 -38.29 47.95 32.46
N THR A 574 -36.99 47.76 32.72
CA THR A 574 -35.91 47.94 31.74
C THR A 574 -36.11 47.12 30.47
N GLU A 575 -36.67 45.92 30.59
CA GLU A 575 -36.95 44.98 29.50
C GLU A 575 -38.09 45.40 28.56
N CYS A 576 -38.87 46.42 28.93
CA CYS A 576 -40.01 46.95 28.19
C CYS A 576 -39.77 48.38 27.66
N ARG A 577 -38.57 48.94 27.83
CA ARG A 577 -38.27 50.33 27.45
C ARG A 577 -37.89 50.43 25.97
N PRO A 578 -38.51 51.32 25.18
CA PRO A 578 -38.13 51.46 23.78
C PRO A 578 -36.77 52.17 23.65
N LYS A 579 -35.93 51.83 22.67
CA LYS A 579 -34.67 52.61 22.44
C LYS A 579 -34.90 54.05 21.97
N LYS A 580 -36.08 54.34 21.40
CA LYS A 580 -36.47 55.67 20.91
C LYS A 580 -37.82 56.07 21.50
N ARG A 581 -38.03 57.37 21.69
CA ARG A 581 -39.32 57.89 22.17
C ARG A 581 -40.46 57.48 21.23
N LYS A 582 -41.52 56.90 21.77
CA LYS A 582 -42.74 56.52 21.02
C LYS A 582 -43.89 57.41 21.49
N GLY A 583 -44.70 57.92 20.56
CA GLY A 583 -45.80 58.84 20.87
C GLY A 583 -47.14 58.30 20.38
N PHE A 584 -48.18 58.47 21.19
CA PHE A 584 -49.51 57.91 20.96
C PHE A 584 -50.58 58.96 21.19
N SER A 585 -51.57 58.97 20.30
CA SER A 585 -52.85 59.62 20.54
C SER A 585 -53.79 58.58 21.13
N VAL A 586 -54.21 58.80 22.38
CA VAL A 586 -55.08 57.89 23.11
C VAL A 586 -56.41 58.55 23.42
N SER A 587 -57.46 57.76 23.63
CA SER A 587 -58.78 58.29 23.98
C SER A 587 -58.74 58.89 25.38
N GLN A 588 -59.19 60.15 25.51
CA GLN A 588 -59.47 60.77 26.81
C GLN A 588 -60.89 60.37 27.24
N ILE A 589 -61.08 60.11 28.52
CA ILE A 589 -62.40 59.81 29.07
C ILE A 589 -63.23 61.09 29.02
N SER A 590 -64.31 61.08 28.26
CA SER A 590 -65.14 62.26 28.06
C SER A 590 -66.54 61.88 27.61
N GLU A 591 -67.53 62.69 28.00
CA GLU A 591 -68.88 62.66 27.42
C GLU A 591 -68.92 63.37 26.06
N VAL A 592 -67.86 64.11 25.71
CA VAL A 592 -67.69 64.77 24.42
C VAL A 592 -66.94 63.84 23.46
N SER A 593 -67.59 63.51 22.35
CA SER A 593 -67.02 62.67 21.30
C SER A 593 -65.75 63.28 20.70
N GLY A 594 -64.73 62.45 20.48
CA GLY A 594 -63.50 62.83 19.79
C GLY A 594 -62.38 63.40 20.67
N ASN A 595 -62.56 63.48 22.00
CA ASN A 595 -61.51 63.95 22.89
C ASN A 595 -60.35 62.94 22.97
N VAL A 596 -59.14 63.42 22.66
CA VAL A 596 -57.90 62.63 22.74
C VAL A 596 -56.90 63.24 23.70
N ALA A 597 -55.98 62.40 24.16
CA ALA A 597 -54.82 62.77 24.94
C ALA A 597 -53.54 62.27 24.26
N THR A 598 -52.42 62.96 24.49
CA THR A 598 -51.11 62.56 23.96
C THR A 598 -50.31 61.88 25.07
N VAL A 599 -49.89 60.64 24.84
CA VAL A 599 -49.04 59.86 25.75
C VAL A 599 -47.72 59.54 25.06
N TYR A 600 -46.60 59.84 25.71
CA TYR A 600 -45.26 59.51 25.24
C TYR A 600 -44.63 58.43 26.12
N VAL A 601 -43.97 57.47 25.49
CA VAL A 601 -43.12 56.48 26.16
C VAL A 601 -41.66 56.83 25.84
N PHE A 602 -40.88 57.14 26.87
CA PHE A 602 -39.49 57.56 26.75
C PHE A 602 -38.51 56.39 26.90
N PRO A 603 -37.27 56.51 26.39
CA PRO A 603 -36.26 55.43 26.52
C PRO A 603 -35.82 55.11 27.95
N ASN A 604 -36.00 56.03 28.88
CA ASN A 604 -35.79 55.78 30.32
C ASN A 604 -36.95 54.97 30.95
N GLY A 605 -37.99 54.63 30.18
CA GLY A 605 -39.16 53.86 30.61
C GLY A 605 -40.34 54.71 31.06
N GLU A 606 -40.22 56.04 31.12
CA GLU A 606 -41.31 56.90 31.57
C GLU A 606 -42.47 56.89 30.56
N VAL A 607 -43.66 56.54 31.05
CA VAL A 607 -44.93 56.69 30.31
C VAL A 607 -45.58 57.98 30.79
N LYS A 608 -45.51 59.01 29.95
CA LYS A 608 -45.85 60.39 30.33
C LYS A 608 -47.06 60.90 29.56
N LEU A 609 -48.02 61.46 30.30
CA LEU A 609 -49.13 62.21 29.73
C LEU A 609 -48.65 63.62 29.38
N MET A 610 -48.69 63.96 28.10
CA MET A 610 -48.09 65.18 27.54
C MET A 610 -49.10 66.28 27.24
N ALA A 611 -50.32 65.91 26.87
CA ALA A 611 -51.39 66.84 26.56
C ALA A 611 -52.75 66.14 26.69
N VAL A 612 -53.78 66.93 26.98
CA VAL A 612 -55.18 66.54 26.98
C VAL A 612 -55.99 67.61 26.26
N GLN A 613 -57.06 67.22 25.57
CA GLN A 613 -57.85 68.14 24.76
C GLN A 613 -58.87 68.93 25.58
N SER A 614 -59.39 68.34 26.66
CA SER A 614 -60.21 69.04 27.66
C SER A 614 -59.45 69.19 28.98
N ASN A 615 -59.49 70.39 29.57
CA ASN A 615 -58.91 70.70 30.88
C ASN A 615 -59.70 70.10 32.06
N ASN A 616 -60.47 69.03 31.83
CA ASN A 616 -61.15 68.28 32.88
C ASN A 616 -60.19 67.27 33.51
N ASP A 617 -60.41 66.90 34.78
CA ASP A 617 -59.62 65.88 35.49
C ASP A 617 -59.99 64.45 35.06
N ALA A 618 -60.44 64.30 33.81
CA ALA A 618 -60.83 63.02 33.26
C ALA A 618 -59.60 62.19 32.84
N GLY A 619 -59.69 60.88 33.06
CA GLY A 619 -58.61 59.92 32.79
C GLY A 619 -58.35 59.65 31.31
N VAL A 620 -57.42 58.74 31.04
CA VAL A 620 -57.00 58.34 29.68
C VAL A 620 -56.95 56.81 29.56
N TRP A 621 -57.28 56.30 28.37
CA TRP A 621 -57.19 54.87 28.04
C TRP A 621 -55.85 54.50 27.41
N LEU A 622 -55.30 53.32 27.71
CA LEU A 622 -54.03 52.85 27.13
C LEU A 622 -54.16 51.73 26.09
N ASP A 623 -55.38 51.32 25.73
CA ASP A 623 -55.64 50.10 24.92
C ASP A 623 -55.00 50.09 23.51
N ASN A 624 -54.69 51.27 22.97
CA ASN A 624 -54.06 51.44 21.67
C ASN A 624 -52.55 51.73 21.75
N VAL A 625 -51.96 51.70 22.94
CA VAL A 625 -50.51 51.93 23.11
C VAL A 625 -49.79 50.61 22.87
N ARG A 626 -49.13 50.52 21.71
CA ARG A 626 -48.30 49.38 21.30
C ARG A 626 -47.03 49.85 20.62
N PHE A 627 -45.88 49.27 20.97
CA PHE A 627 -44.62 49.60 20.33
C PHE A 627 -43.60 48.49 20.42
N ASP A 628 -42.72 48.45 19.42
CA ASP A 628 -41.51 47.65 19.48
C ASP A 628 -40.45 48.32 20.36
N ILE A 629 -39.77 47.48 21.13
CA ILE A 629 -38.67 47.82 22.04
C ILE A 629 -37.41 48.24 21.25
N ASP A 630 -37.30 47.83 19.97
CA ASP A 630 -36.22 48.05 18.98
C ASP A 630 -34.81 47.92 19.51
#